data_AF-H1SJ56-F1
#
_entry.id   AF-H1SJ56-F1
#
_cell.length_a   1.000
_cell.length_b   1.000
_cell.length_c   1.000
_cell.angle_alpha   90.00
_cell.angle_beta   90.00
_cell.angle_gamma   90.00
#
_symmetry.space_group_name_H-M   'P 1'
#
loop_
_entity.id
_entity.type
_entity.pdbx_description
1 polymer ?
#
loop_
_entity_poly.entity_id
_entity_poly.type
_entity_poly.pdbx_seq_one_letter_code
_entity_poly.pdbx_strand_id
1 'polypeptide(L)' 'MSSESWQAIFAPANTPKPIVDRLYKEISAIIKTPDMQARLEKLGMEPSGMSPGEFAAFQRSEIVKWAKVVKAADIRID' A
#
# COMPACT_ATOMS: atom_id res chain seq x y z
N MET A 1 7.52 -1.06 19.64
CA MET A 1 6.81 -1.74 18.53
C MET A 1 6.19 -0.64 17.69
N SER A 2 6.80 -0.28 16.55
CA SER A 2 6.13 0.60 15.62
C SER A 2 4.97 -0.18 15.00
N SER A 3 3.75 0.28 15.23
CA SER A 3 2.55 -0.25 14.55
C SER A 3 2.38 0.58 13.30
N GLU A 4 3.18 0.27 12.29
CA GLU A 4 3.14 0.98 11.02
C GLU A 4 1.96 0.47 10.20
N SER A 5 0.95 1.32 10.04
CA SER A 5 -0.12 1.12 9.06
C SER A 5 0.38 1.53 7.68
N TRP A 6 -0.06 0.84 6.63
CA TRP A 6 0.26 1.20 5.26
C TRP A 6 -0.98 1.68 4.50
N GLN A 7 -0.73 2.51 3.50
CA GLN A 7 -1.73 3.03 2.58
C GLN A 7 -1.36 2.58 1.16
N ALA A 8 -2.37 2.33 0.34
CA ALA A 8 -2.17 1.90 -1.04
C ALA A 8 -3.29 2.41 -1.94
N ILE A 9 -2.98 2.50 -3.23
CA ILE A 9 -3.93 2.87 -4.29
C ILE A 9 -4.24 1.61 -5.09
N PHE A 10 -5.53 1.38 -5.35
CA PHE A 10 -6.02 0.24 -6.10
C PHE A 10 -6.74 0.66 -7.37
N ALA A 11 -6.64 -0.16 -8.40
CA ALA A 11 -7.45 -0.09 -9.61
C ALA A 11 -8.41 -1.30 -9.65
N PRO A 12 -9.47 -1.28 -10.47
CA PRO A 12 -10.36 -2.42 -10.63
C PRO A 12 -9.63 -3.72 -11.00
N ALA A 13 -10.20 -4.85 -10.58
CA ALA A 13 -9.69 -6.16 -10.97
C ALA A 13 -9.58 -6.28 -12.50
N ASN A 14 -8.54 -6.97 -12.97
CA ASN A 14 -8.23 -7.16 -14.39
C ASN A 14 -7.94 -5.87 -15.18
N THR A 15 -7.63 -4.76 -14.52
CA THR A 15 -7.09 -3.57 -15.21
C THR A 15 -5.85 -3.97 -16.02
N PRO A 16 -5.79 -3.67 -17.33
CA PRO A 16 -4.66 -4.04 -18.17
C PRO A 16 -3.31 -3.55 -17.61
N LYS A 17 -2.30 -4.42 -17.67
CA LYS A 17 -0.95 -4.12 -17.17
C LYS A 17 -0.39 -2.77 -17.65
N PRO A 18 -0.51 -2.37 -18.93
CA PRO A 18 0.00 -1.08 -19.39
C PRO A 18 -0.63 0.13 -18.66
N ILE A 19 -1.89 0.02 -18.23
CA ILE A 19 -2.57 1.07 -17.48
C ILE A 19 -2.05 1.11 -16.04
N VAL A 20 -1.87 -0.05 -15.41
CA VAL A 20 -1.29 -0.15 -14.06
C VAL A 20 0.13 0.41 -14.04
N ASP A 21 0.94 0.07 -15.04
CA ASP A 21 2.32 0.55 -15.16
C ASP A 21 2.37 2.07 -15.34
N ARG A 22 1.45 2.65 -16.13
CA ARG A 22 1.31 4.10 -16.28
C ARG A 22 0.91 4.75 -14.97
N LEU A 23 -0.12 4.24 -14.28
CA LEU A 23 -0.56 4.79 -12.99
C LEU A 23 0.58 4.77 -11.98
N TYR A 24 1.30 3.66 -11.85
CA TYR A 24 2.47 3.55 -10.99
C TYR A 24 3.51 4.63 -11.32
N LYS A 25 3.89 4.76 -12.60
CA LYS A 25 4.88 5.76 -13.03
C LYS A 25 4.48 7.18 -12.64
N GLU A 26 3.26 7.59 -12.95
CA GLU A 26 2.78 8.95 -12.68
C GLU A 26 2.65 9.21 -11.17
N ILE A 27 2.09 8.26 -10.42
CA ILE A 27 1.96 8.36 -8.96
C ILE A 27 3.35 8.46 -8.29
N SER A 28 4.29 7.62 -8.70
CA SER A 28 5.67 7.68 -8.19
C SER A 28 6.36 9.00 -8.52
N ALA A 29 6.06 9.62 -9.67
CA ALA A 29 6.57 10.94 -10.00
C ALA A 29 5.97 12.02 -9.10
N ILE A 30 4.65 11.99 -8.87
CA ILE A 30 3.94 12.95 -8.01
C ILE A 30 4.44 12.88 -6.57
N ILE A 31 4.62 11.67 -6.02
CA ILE A 31 5.10 11.47 -4.64
C ILE A 31 6.50 12.06 -4.43
N LYS A 32 7.33 12.14 -5.48
CA LYS A 32 8.67 12.74 -5.43
C LYS A 32 8.67 14.26 -5.55
N THR A 33 7.52 14.89 -5.78
CA THR A 33 7.45 16.35 -5.82
C THR A 33 7.59 16.94 -4.40
N PRO A 34 8.25 18.11 -4.23
CA PRO A 34 8.45 18.70 -2.91
C PRO A 34 7.15 18.96 -2.13
N ASP A 35 6.09 19.42 -2.81
CA ASP A 35 4.80 19.66 -2.19
C ASP A 35 4.20 18.35 -1.63
N MET A 36 4.29 17.25 -2.39
CA MET A 36 3.76 15.97 -1.93
C MET A 36 4.60 15.37 -0.80
N GLN A 37 5.94 15.46 -0.88
CA GLN A 37 6.81 15.02 0.21
C GLN A 37 6.49 15.76 1.51
N ALA A 38 6.34 17.09 1.46
CA ALA A 38 5.98 17.90 2.63
C ALA A 38 4.59 17.54 3.19
N ARG A 39 3.64 17.13 2.35
CA ARG A 39 2.32 16.65 2.81
C ARG A 39 2.41 15.28 3.48
N LEU A 40 3.13 14.34 2.88
CA LEU A 40 3.30 13.00 3.43
C LEU A 40 4.03 13.03 4.77
N GLU A 41 5.08 13.85 4.89
CA GLU A 41 5.79 14.07 6.15
C GLU A 41 4.86 14.61 7.25
N LYS A 42 4.02 15.61 6.93
CA LYS A 42 3.01 16.13 7.87
C LYS A 42 1.99 15.09 8.32
N LEU A 43 1.75 14.07 7.50
CA LEU A 43 0.86 12.95 7.81
C LEU A 43 1.59 11.79 8.52
N GLY A 44 2.91 11.90 8.75
CA GLY A 44 3.73 10.83 9.29
C GLY A 44 3.85 9.64 8.34
N MET A 45 3.72 9.87 7.03
CA MET A 45 3.78 8.84 5.99
C MET A 45 5.13 8.88 5.28
N GLU A 46 5.67 7.70 5.02
CA GLU A 46 6.88 7.54 4.23
C GLU A 46 6.54 6.97 2.83
N PRO A 47 7.03 7.59 1.74
CA PRO A 47 6.89 7.05 0.39
C PRO A 47 7.41 5.61 0.27
N SER A 48 6.53 4.69 -0.12
CA SER A 48 6.96 3.34 -0.50
C SER A 48 7.68 3.34 -1.86
N GLY A 49 8.75 2.54 -1.97
CA GLY A 49 9.44 2.27 -3.22
C GLY A 49 8.98 0.99 -3.94
N MET A 50 7.97 0.29 -3.42
CA MET A 50 7.52 -0.99 -3.98
C MET A 50 6.88 -0.81 -5.37
N SER A 51 7.31 -1.63 -6.32
CA SER A 51 6.62 -1.81 -7.59
C SER A 51 5.24 -2.45 -7.40
N PRO A 52 4.34 -2.40 -8.40
CA PRO A 52 3.03 -3.04 -8.30
C PRO A 52 3.10 -4.55 -8.01
N GLY A 53 4.10 -5.24 -8.55
CA GLY A 53 4.31 -6.67 -8.32
C GLY A 53 4.77 -6.98 -6.89
N GLU A 54 5.71 -6.19 -6.38
CA GLU A 54 6.19 -6.30 -5.00
C GLU A 54 5.08 -5.98 -4.00
N PHE A 55 4.32 -4.91 -4.25
CA PHE A 55 3.18 -4.55 -3.41
C PHE A 55 2.12 -5.65 -3.40
N ALA A 56 1.81 -6.28 -4.54
CA ALA A 56 0.87 -7.40 -4.57
C ALA A 56 1.35 -8.59 -3.73
N ALA A 57 2.65 -8.86 -3.70
CA ALA A 57 3.22 -9.90 -2.84
C ALA A 57 3.15 -9.50 -1.35
N PHE A 58 3.51 -8.26 -1.02
CA PHE A 58 3.41 -7.71 0.33
C PHE A 58 1.97 -7.78 0.86
N GLN A 59 0.98 -7.31 0.09
CA GLN A 59 -0.43 -7.36 0.47
C GLN A 59 -0.88 -8.78 0.82
N ARG A 60 -0.51 -9.78 0.00
CA ARG A 60 -0.84 -11.19 0.28
C ARG A 60 -0.22 -11.66 1.59
N SER A 61 1.03 -11.28 1.87
CA SER A 61 1.68 -11.64 3.14
C SER A 61 1.01 -10.99 4.35
N GLU A 62 0.60 -9.73 4.24
CA GLU A 62 -0.10 -9.01 5.31
C GLU A 62 -1.47 -9.64 5.59
N ILE A 63 -2.23 -9.99 4.56
CA ILE A 63 -3.50 -10.72 4.72
C ILE A 63 -3.28 -12.04 5.48
N VAL A 64 -2.29 -12.84 5.10
CA VAL A 64 -1.98 -14.11 5.78
C VAL A 64 -1.57 -13.89 7.24
N LYS A 65 -0.75 -12.88 7.51
CA LYS A 65 -0.29 -12.52 8.85
C LYS A 65 -1.47 -12.11 9.74
N TRP A 66 -2.28 -11.17 9.29
CA TRP A 66 -3.38 -10.63 10.08
C TRP A 66 -4.54 -11.63 10.24
N ALA A 67 -4.79 -12.51 9.26
CA ALA A 67 -5.75 -13.61 9.41
C ALA A 67 -5.36 -14.56 10.56
N LYS A 68 -4.07 -14.84 10.76
CA LYS A 68 -3.59 -15.64 11.90
C LYS A 68 -3.83 -14.93 13.23
N VAL A 69 -3.58 -13.62 13.29
CA VAL A 69 -3.82 -12.81 14.49
C VAL A 69 -5.30 -12.80 14.86
N VAL A 70 -6.18 -12.51 13.90
CA VAL A 70 -7.64 -12.50 14.09
C VAL A 70 -8.12 -13.85 14.61
N LYS A 71 -7.67 -14.96 14.01
CA LYS A 71 -8.04 -16.31 14.43
C LYS A 71 -7.53 -16.65 15.83
N ALA A 72 -6.29 -16.29 16.16
CA ALA A 72 -5.70 -16.58 17.46
C ALA A 72 -6.39 -15.81 18.60
N ALA A 73 -6.90 -14.61 18.31
CA ALA A 73 -7.55 -13.75 19.27
C ALA A 73 -9.09 -13.91 19.32
N ASP A 74 -9.68 -14.83 18.56
CA ASP A 74 -11.14 -15.01 18.39
C ASP A 74 -11.89 -13.69 18.11
N ILE A 75 -11.27 -12.81 17.32
CA ILE A 75 -11.85 -11.51 16.96
C ILE A 75 -12.94 -11.73 15.92
N ARG A 76 -14.13 -11.21 16.18
CA ARG A 76 -15.27 -11.21 15.24
C ARG A 76 -15.71 -9.78 14.99
N ILE A 77 -16.04 -9.48 13.74
CA ILE A 77 -16.71 -8.24 13.36
C ILE A 77 -18.21 -8.54 13.41
N ASP A 78 -18.98 -7.59 13.93
CA ASP A 78 -20.44 -7.60 14.05
C ASP A 78 -21.17 -7.51 12.70
#